data_AF-A0A142XPG3-F1
#
_entry.id   AF-A0A142XPG3-F1
#
_cell.length_a   1.000
_cell.length_b   1.000
_cell.length_c   1.000
_cell.angle_alpha   90.00
_cell.angle_beta   90.00
_cell.angle_gamma   90.00
#
_symmetry.space_group_name_H-M   'P 1'
#
loop_
_entity.id
_entity.type
_entity.pdbx_description
1 polymer ?
#
loop_
_entity_poly.entity_id
_entity_poly.type
_entity_poly.pdbx_seq_one_letter_code
_entity_poly.pdbx_strand_id
1 'polypeptide(L)'
;MAVPVAGVTSDGPHSIRKAVAKARPGVPHQLRQFHYLREAARPIYEAGRHAKKAVRGVREIERKVEDRAGVEVVRGYCAAVRSAITDDGRRPLDSAGRRLRGRPEAVAGSLKKLCAGRKGRLGSGPGCTGW
;
A
#
# COMPACT_ATOMS: atom_id res chain seq x y z
N MET A 1 21.26 -45.14 6.29
CA MET A 1 21.05 -45.02 4.82
C MET A 1 20.90 -43.56 4.47
N ALA A 2 21.54 -43.10 3.39
CA ALA A 2 21.37 -41.72 2.90
C ALA A 2 20.03 -41.57 2.15
N VAL A 3 19.31 -40.49 2.40
CA VAL A 3 18.05 -40.17 1.71
C VAL A 3 18.37 -39.45 0.38
N PRO A 4 17.84 -39.90 -0.77
CA PRO A 4 18.09 -39.24 -2.05
C PRO A 4 17.43 -37.87 -2.11
N VAL A 5 18.14 -36.90 -2.69
CA VAL A 5 17.61 -35.54 -2.93
C VAL A 5 16.99 -35.51 -4.32
N ALA A 6 15.65 -35.38 -4.37
CA ALA A 6 14.88 -35.37 -5.61
C ALA A 6 14.93 -34.03 -6.36
N GLY A 7 15.30 -32.94 -5.68
CA GLY A 7 15.31 -31.61 -6.28
C GLY A 7 15.93 -30.58 -5.34
N VAL A 8 16.36 -29.46 -5.92
CA VAL A 8 16.89 -28.31 -5.18
C VAL A 8 16.04 -27.08 -5.50
N THR A 9 15.64 -26.33 -4.47
CA THR A 9 15.09 -24.98 -4.63
C THR A 9 16.04 -23.96 -4.03
N SER A 10 16.46 -22.97 -4.81
CA SER A 10 17.35 -21.92 -4.32
C SER A 10 16.93 -20.52 -4.79
N ASP A 11 17.53 -19.50 -4.18
CA ASP A 11 17.39 -18.14 -4.67
C ASP A 11 18.12 -17.95 -6.03
N GLY A 12 17.77 -16.87 -6.73
CA GLY A 12 18.22 -16.57 -8.10
C GLY A 12 19.70 -16.20 -8.35
N PRO A 13 20.56 -15.90 -7.36
CA PRO A 13 21.96 -15.56 -7.64
C PRO A 13 22.71 -16.60 -8.47
N HIS A 14 23.48 -16.12 -9.45
CA HIS A 14 24.25 -16.99 -10.36
C HIS A 14 25.26 -17.88 -9.66
N SER A 15 25.89 -17.38 -8.59
CA SER A 15 26.84 -18.14 -7.77
C SER A 15 26.19 -19.37 -7.12
N ILE A 16 24.96 -19.22 -6.61
CA ILE A 16 24.20 -20.32 -5.99
C ILE A 16 23.83 -21.36 -7.06
N ARG A 17 23.37 -20.92 -8.23
CA ARG A 17 23.04 -21.81 -9.35
C ARG A 17 24.26 -22.64 -9.77
N LYS A 18 25.43 -22.02 -9.89
CA LYS A 18 26.69 -22.73 -10.20
C LYS A 18 27.08 -23.72 -9.11
N ALA A 19 26.94 -23.34 -7.84
CA ALA A 19 27.25 -24.21 -6.71
C ALA A 19 26.34 -25.45 -6.69
N VAL A 20 25.03 -25.28 -6.92
CA VAL A 20 24.07 -26.38 -7.01
C VAL A 20 24.39 -27.30 -8.19
N ALA A 21 24.64 -26.74 -9.37
CA ALA A 21 25.00 -27.53 -10.55
C ALA A 21 26.29 -28.35 -10.35
N LYS A 22 27.27 -27.79 -9.63
CA LYS A 22 28.53 -28.48 -9.28
C LYS A 22 28.32 -29.57 -8.22
N ALA A 23 27.52 -29.30 -7.19
CA ALA A 23 27.34 -30.21 -6.05
C ALA A 23 26.33 -31.34 -6.32
N ARG A 24 25.37 -31.12 -7.23
CA ARG A 24 24.24 -32.01 -7.50
C ARG A 24 23.97 -32.12 -9.01
N PRO A 25 24.91 -32.66 -9.80
CA PRO A 25 24.71 -32.84 -11.23
C PRO A 25 23.51 -33.78 -11.49
N GLY A 26 22.66 -33.43 -12.46
CA GLY A 26 21.50 -34.23 -12.85
C GLY A 26 20.26 -34.12 -11.93
N VAL A 27 20.36 -33.44 -10.79
CA VAL A 27 19.20 -33.18 -9.92
C VAL A 27 18.45 -31.94 -10.43
N PRO A 28 17.11 -32.00 -10.62
CA PRO A 28 16.32 -30.84 -11.00
C PRO A 28 16.53 -29.64 -10.06
N HIS A 29 16.79 -28.47 -10.63
CA HIS A 29 17.00 -27.23 -9.90
C HIS A 29 15.92 -26.21 -10.24
N GLN A 30 15.16 -25.77 -9.24
CA GLN A 30 14.11 -24.77 -9.37
C GLN A 30 14.49 -23.48 -8.63
N LEU A 31 14.10 -22.33 -9.19
CA LEU A 31 14.17 -21.06 -8.49
C LEU A 31 13.02 -20.92 -7.49
N ARG A 32 13.32 -20.31 -6.34
CA ARG A 32 12.31 -20.03 -5.31
C ARG A 32 11.25 -19.08 -5.86
N GLN A 33 10.03 -19.60 -6.03
CA GLN A 33 8.88 -18.87 -6.57
C GLN A 33 8.58 -17.58 -5.79
N PHE A 34 8.73 -17.61 -4.46
CA PHE A 34 8.48 -16.44 -3.61
C PHE A 34 9.39 -15.25 -3.93
N HIS A 35 10.68 -15.48 -4.16
CA HIS A 35 11.61 -14.39 -4.49
C HIS A 35 11.31 -13.80 -5.86
N TYR A 36 11.00 -14.66 -6.84
CA TYR A 36 10.58 -14.25 -8.17
C TYR A 36 9.31 -13.37 -8.11
N LEU A 37 8.27 -13.83 -7.40
CA LEU A 37 7.02 -13.08 -7.26
C LEU A 37 7.21 -11.75 -6.52
N ARG A 38 8.12 -11.70 -5.55
CA ARG A 38 8.44 -10.47 -4.81
C ARG A 38 9.15 -9.44 -5.69
N GLU A 39 10.11 -9.85 -6.52
CA GLU A 39 10.76 -8.96 -7.49
C GLU A 39 9.77 -8.52 -8.59
N ALA A 40 8.94 -9.43 -9.10
CA ALA A 40 7.91 -9.10 -10.09
C ALA A 40 6.88 -8.09 -9.55
N ALA A 41 6.56 -8.13 -8.25
CA ALA A 41 5.65 -7.20 -7.61
C ALA A 41 6.30 -5.84 -7.26
N ARG A 42 7.61 -5.67 -7.47
CA ARG A 42 8.37 -4.48 -7.06
C ARG A 42 7.82 -3.17 -7.66
N PRO A 43 7.45 -3.08 -8.95
CA PRO A 43 6.88 -1.84 -9.51
C PRO A 43 5.58 -1.42 -8.81
N ILE A 44 4.71 -2.38 -8.48
CA ILE A 44 3.44 -2.10 -7.79
C ILE A 44 3.71 -1.66 -6.34
N TYR A 45 4.69 -2.27 -5.68
CA TYR A 45 5.12 -1.87 -4.35
C TYR A 45 5.68 -0.44 -4.34
N GLU A 46 6.54 -0.10 -5.29
CA GLU A 46 7.14 1.24 -5.42
C GLU A 46 6.05 2.30 -5.66
N ALA A 47 5.12 2.05 -6.59
CA ALA A 47 3.97 2.93 -6.83
C ALA A 47 3.12 3.13 -5.57
N GLY A 48 2.79 2.05 -4.85
CA GLY A 48 2.05 2.13 -3.59
C GLY A 48 2.79 2.92 -2.50
N ARG A 49 4.12 2.77 -2.41
CA ARG A 49 4.95 3.49 -1.44
C ARG A 49 4.93 5.01 -1.70
N HIS A 50 4.98 5.44 -2.95
CA HIS A 50 4.89 6.86 -3.30
C HIS A 50 3.56 7.48 -2.91
N ALA A 51 2.46 6.79 -3.22
CA ALA A 51 1.13 7.25 -2.85
C ALA A 51 0.94 7.33 -1.32
N LYS A 52 1.45 6.36 -0.54
CA LYS A 52 1.43 6.45 0.94
C LYS A 52 2.22 7.64 1.49
N LYS A 53 3.31 8.05 0.83
CA LYS A 53 4.09 9.25 1.22
C LYS A 53 3.30 10.54 1.02
N ALA A 54 2.52 10.64 -0.05
CA ALA A 54 1.71 11.84 -0.35
C ALA A 54 0.64 12.15 0.70
N VAL A 55 0.26 11.16 1.53
CA VAL A 55 -0.82 11.26 2.52
C VAL A 55 -0.31 11.44 3.95
N ARG A 56 1.01 11.64 4.15
CA ARG A 56 1.60 11.81 5.49
C ARG A 56 1.13 13.08 6.26
N GLY A 57 0.51 14.04 5.59
CA GLY A 57 0.02 15.29 6.21
C GLY A 57 -1.16 15.12 7.19
N VAL A 58 -1.79 13.95 7.25
CA VAL A 58 -2.98 13.69 8.10
C VAL A 58 -2.69 13.94 9.59
N ARG A 59 -1.49 13.60 10.08
CA ARG A 59 -1.12 13.79 11.48
C ARG A 59 -1.07 15.27 11.89
N GLU A 60 -0.65 16.15 10.97
CA GLU A 60 -0.62 17.59 11.23
C GLU A 60 -2.03 18.18 11.27
N ILE A 61 -2.93 17.66 10.43
CA ILE A 61 -4.35 18.04 10.42
C ILE A 61 -5.00 17.65 11.76
N GLU A 62 -4.80 16.42 12.23
CA GLU A 62 -5.32 15.96 13.52
C GLU A 62 -4.84 16.84 14.69
N ARG A 63 -3.57 17.28 14.67
CA ARG A 63 -3.00 18.14 15.72
C ARG A 63 -3.54 19.56 15.71
N LYS A 64 -3.91 20.10 14.54
CA LYS A 64 -4.46 21.46 14.38
C LYS A 64 -5.96 21.55 14.70
N VAL A 65 -6.63 20.43 14.92
CA VAL A 65 -8.06 20.36 15.22
C VAL A 65 -8.24 20.41 16.74
N GLU A 66 -8.46 21.61 17.25
CA GLU A 66 -8.92 21.88 18.62
C GLU A 66 -10.45 21.79 18.70
N ASP A 67 -11.02 21.71 19.92
CA ASP A 67 -12.43 21.49 20.32
C ASP A 67 -13.47 22.40 19.62
N ARG A 68 -13.58 22.23 18.31
CA ARG A 68 -14.51 22.91 17.41
C ARG A 68 -15.66 21.96 17.08
N ALA A 69 -16.82 22.54 16.76
CA ALA A 69 -17.92 21.75 16.22
C ALA A 69 -17.44 20.92 15.00
N GLY A 70 -17.60 19.60 15.05
CA GLY A 70 -17.18 18.68 13.98
C GLY A 70 -15.79 18.06 14.12
N VAL A 71 -15.09 18.23 15.25
CA VAL A 71 -13.82 17.52 15.56
C VAL A 71 -13.95 16.01 15.34
N GLU A 72 -15.06 15.41 15.78
CA GLU A 72 -15.30 13.97 15.64
C GLU A 72 -15.37 13.53 14.17
N VAL A 73 -15.99 14.34 13.31
CA VAL A 73 -16.07 14.09 11.86
C VAL A 73 -14.68 14.14 11.25
N VAL A 74 -13.88 15.16 11.59
CA VAL A 74 -12.50 15.27 11.08
C VAL A 74 -11.64 14.10 11.55
N ARG A 75 -11.73 13.72 12.84
CA ARG A 75 -11.04 12.53 13.38
C ARG A 75 -11.47 11.25 12.66
N GLY A 76 -12.76 11.09 12.37
CA GLY A 76 -13.30 9.97 11.59
C GLY A 76 -12.71 9.89 10.18
N TYR A 77 -12.63 11.02 9.47
CA TYR A 77 -11.97 11.08 8.17
C TYR A 77 -10.47 10.80 8.25
N CYS A 78 -9.76 11.35 9.23
CA CYS A 78 -8.33 11.08 9.44
C CYS A 78 -8.08 9.60 9.76
N ALA A 79 -8.94 8.97 10.56
CA ALA A 79 -8.90 7.53 10.83
C ALA A 79 -9.17 6.69 9.57
N ALA A 80 -10.15 7.07 8.74
CA ALA A 80 -10.45 6.40 7.47
C ALA A 80 -9.26 6.49 6.50
N VAL A 81 -8.61 7.65 6.41
CA VAL A 81 -7.40 7.84 5.59
C VAL A 81 -6.24 7.01 6.15
N ARG A 82 -6.02 7.00 7.47
CA ARG A 82 -5.00 6.15 8.11
C ARG A 82 -5.22 4.67 7.81
N SER A 83 -6.44 4.17 7.97
CA SER A 83 -6.81 2.79 7.65
C SER A 83 -6.60 2.46 6.17
N ALA A 84 -6.90 3.39 5.26
CA ALA A 84 -6.67 3.20 3.84
C ALA A 84 -5.17 3.06 3.49
N ILE A 85 -4.28 3.83 4.15
CA ILE A 85 -2.84 3.79 3.87
C ILE A 85 -2.08 2.68 4.61
N THR A 86 -2.64 2.11 5.68
CA THR A 86 -2.02 0.99 6.40
C THR A 86 -2.48 -0.38 5.90
N ASP A 87 -3.47 -0.44 4.99
CA ASP A 87 -3.83 -1.70 4.33
C ASP A 87 -2.71 -2.14 3.38
N ASP A 88 -1.90 -3.10 3.83
CA ASP A 88 -0.77 -3.64 3.09
C ASP A 88 -1.10 -4.86 2.22
N GLY A 89 -2.31 -5.41 2.35
CA GLY A 89 -2.74 -6.65 1.68
C GLY A 89 -1.89 -7.88 2.07
N ARG A 90 -2.10 -9.01 1.36
CA ARG A 90 -1.26 -10.21 1.46
C ARG A 90 -0.28 -10.33 0.29
N ARG A 91 0.93 -9.78 0.46
CA ARG A 91 2.02 -9.91 -0.51
C ARG A 91 2.37 -11.38 -0.79
N PRO A 92 2.86 -11.73 -2.00
CA PRO A 92 3.19 -10.85 -3.14
C PRO A 92 2.04 -10.56 -4.11
N LEU A 93 0.97 -11.37 -4.07
CA LEU A 93 -0.12 -11.34 -5.07
C LEU A 93 -1.20 -10.30 -4.76
N ASP A 94 -1.34 -9.93 -3.48
CA ASP A 94 -2.28 -8.90 -3.03
C ASP A 94 -1.49 -7.74 -2.40
N SER A 95 -1.06 -6.81 -3.25
CA SER A 95 -0.20 -5.69 -2.85
C SER A 95 -0.99 -4.46 -2.44
N ALA A 96 -0.48 -3.75 -1.42
CA ALA A 96 -0.98 -2.47 -0.95
C ALA A 96 -1.29 -1.49 -2.10
N GLY A 97 -0.40 -1.37 -3.10
CA GLY A 97 -0.56 -0.47 -4.24
C GLY A 97 -1.83 -0.70 -5.05
N ARG A 98 -2.30 -1.95 -5.15
CA ARG A 98 -3.57 -2.31 -5.83
C ARG A 98 -4.79 -1.89 -5.01
N ARG A 99 -4.72 -2.00 -3.67
CA ARG A 99 -5.82 -1.63 -2.76
C ARG A 99 -5.88 -0.13 -2.46
N LEU A 100 -4.75 0.58 -2.59
CA LEU A 100 -4.59 1.97 -2.19
C LEU A 100 -5.37 2.98 -3.06
N ARG A 101 -5.84 2.63 -4.26
CA ARG A 101 -6.59 3.58 -5.11
C ARG A 101 -8.01 3.83 -4.60
N GLY A 102 -8.79 2.77 -4.41
CA GLY A 102 -10.23 2.91 -4.20
C GLY A 102 -10.62 3.59 -2.88
N ARG A 103 -9.92 3.30 -1.78
CA ARG A 103 -10.30 3.81 -0.44
C ARG A 103 -10.06 5.32 -0.26
N PRO A 104 -8.88 5.87 -0.58
CA PRO A 104 -8.66 7.32 -0.57
C PRO A 104 -9.53 8.07 -1.59
N GLU A 105 -9.78 7.49 -2.77
CA GLU A 105 -10.69 8.07 -3.77
C GLU A 105 -12.13 8.16 -3.23
N ALA A 106 -12.61 7.13 -2.54
CA ALA A 106 -13.93 7.15 -1.89
C ALA A 106 -14.01 8.20 -0.77
N VAL A 107 -12.97 8.33 0.05
CA VAL A 107 -12.88 9.38 1.07
C VAL A 107 -12.91 10.78 0.43
N ALA A 108 -12.10 10.99 -0.61
CA ALA A 108 -12.07 12.27 -1.33
C ALA A 108 -13.42 12.58 -2.01
N GLY A 109 -14.09 11.57 -2.59
CA GLY A 109 -15.42 11.71 -3.17
C GLY A 109 -16.49 12.07 -2.14
N SER A 110 -16.40 11.49 -0.94
CA SER A 110 -17.29 11.82 0.18
C SER A 110 -17.12 13.28 0.62
N LEU A 111 -15.89 13.76 0.77
CA LEU A 111 -15.59 15.16 1.08
C LEU A 111 -16.09 16.11 -0.02
N LYS A 112 -15.90 15.77 -1.30
CA LYS A 112 -16.39 16.58 -2.43
C LYS A 112 -17.92 16.72 -2.41
N LYS A 113 -18.66 15.65 -2.11
CA LYS A 113 -20.12 15.67 -2.00
C LYS A 113 -20.60 16.59 -0.87
N LEU A 114 -19.93 16.57 0.29
CA LEU A 114 -20.24 17.47 1.39
C LEU A 114 -20.02 18.94 1.01
N CYS A 115 -18.91 19.24 0.31
CA CYS A 115 -18.63 20.59 -0.17
C CYS A 115 -19.64 21.07 -1.24
N ALA A 116 -20.06 20.18 -2.14
CA ALA A 116 -21.06 20.49 -3.16
C ALA A 116 -22.46 20.70 -2.55
N GLY A 117 -22.86 19.88 -1.57
CA GLY A 117 -24.14 20.01 -0.87
C GLY A 117 -24.26 21.25 0.02
N ARG A 118 -23.14 21.76 0.56
CA ARG A 118 -23.11 23.03 1.31
C ARG A 118 -23.38 24.26 0.44
N LYS A 119 -23.11 24.20 -0.87
CA LYS A 119 -23.28 25.33 -1.78
C LYS A 119 -24.77 25.73 -1.98
N GLY A 120 -25.71 24.87 -1.58
CA GLY A 120 -27.15 25.16 -1.60
C GLY A 120 -27.79 25.50 -0.25
N ARG A 121 -27.03 25.56 0.87
CA ARG A 121 -27.64 25.67 2.22
C ARG A 121 -26.98 26.66 3.18
N LEU A 122 -25.94 27.39 2.78
CA LEU A 122 -25.34 28.43 3.61
C LEU A 122 -25.19 29.74 2.82
N GLY A 123 -25.95 30.75 3.25
CA GLY A 123 -25.68 32.14 2.89
C GLY A 123 -24.27 32.55 3.34
N SER A 124 -23.65 33.38 2.51
CA SER A 124 -22.46 34.22 2.73
C SER A 124 -21.58 33.91 3.96
N GLY A 125 -20.47 33.21 3.72
CA GLY A 125 -19.31 33.11 4.62
C GLY A 125 -18.05 32.74 3.82
N PRO A 126 -16.84 33.18 4.22
CA PRO A 126 -15.70 33.35 3.32
C PRO A 126 -15.28 32.00 2.70
N GLY A 127 -15.18 32.04 1.37
CA GLY A 127 -15.04 30.88 0.52
C GLY A 127 -13.83 30.03 0.85
N CYS A 128 -14.01 28.71 0.70
CA CYS A 128 -12.91 27.78 0.55
C CYS A 128 -12.17 28.08 -0.76
N THR A 129 -11.25 29.03 -0.74
CA THR A 129 -10.20 29.18 -1.74
C THR A 129 -8.86 29.07 -1.03
N GLY A 130 -8.15 27.97 -1.28
CA GLY A 130 -6.80 27.75 -0.78
C GLY A 130 -6.62 26.40 -0.08
N TRP A 131 -6.53 25.34 -0.87
CA TRP A 131 -5.70 24.18 -0.55
C TRP A 131 -4.66 24.05 -1.66
#